data_AF-A0A7C9FTC2-F1
#
_entry.id   AF-A0A7C9FTC2-F1
#
_cell.length_a   1.000
_cell.length_b   1.000
_cell.length_c   1.000
_cell.angle_alpha   90.00
_cell.angle_beta   90.00
_cell.angle_gamma   90.00
#
_symmetry.space_group_name_H-M   'P 1'
#
loop_
_entity.id
_entity.type
_entity.pdbx_description
1 polymer ?
#
loop_
_entity_poly.entity_id
_entity_poly.type
_entity_poly.pdbx_seq_one_letter_code
_entity_poly.pdbx_strand_id
1 'polypeptide(L)'
;MHIPRTHHHNVCALPALVDHRADQRQAAADDEALARDERNEAIADAVTFDVLPFSTEQIAVLDAALRRGRIEDVYEVWNVCKGSLDSEIALRIANADLTAAAPRFAQTYCSACGAELGPSNAGVSSCSDHRIAPRRSLHSIHPRES
;
A
#
# COMPACT_ATOMS: atom_id res chain seq x y z
N MET A 1 56.21 27.87 -9.56
CA MET A 1 54.88 27.82 -8.91
C MET A 1 54.09 26.67 -9.48
N HIS A 2 53.86 25.62 -8.70
CA HIS A 2 53.05 24.48 -9.10
C HIS A 2 51.62 24.71 -8.58
N ILE A 3 50.66 24.86 -9.48
CA ILE A 3 49.25 25.00 -9.13
C ILE A 3 48.67 23.58 -9.12
N PRO A 4 48.22 23.03 -7.97
CA PRO A 4 47.60 21.71 -7.95
C PRO A 4 46.26 21.81 -8.67
N ARG A 5 46.08 20.99 -9.71
CA ARG A 5 44.77 20.78 -10.33
C ARG A 5 43.87 20.11 -9.30
N THR A 6 42.88 20.85 -8.82
CA THR A 6 41.77 20.29 -8.06
C THR A 6 41.01 19.33 -8.97
N HIS A 7 41.15 18.03 -8.69
CA HIS A 7 40.39 16.96 -9.31
C HIS A 7 38.90 17.10 -8.91
N HIS A 8 38.16 17.90 -9.67
CA HIS A 8 36.71 18.06 -9.54
C HIS A 8 36.00 16.85 -10.18
N HIS A 9 35.89 15.74 -9.45
CA HIS A 9 35.27 14.52 -9.98
C HIS A 9 33.79 14.37 -9.65
N ASN A 10 33.25 15.20 -8.77
CA ASN A 10 31.94 14.95 -8.16
C ASN A 10 30.99 16.16 -8.22
N VAL A 11 31.15 17.08 -9.19
CA VAL A 11 30.32 18.30 -9.21
C VAL A 11 29.11 18.20 -10.15
N CYS A 12 29.10 17.26 -11.09
CA CYS A 12 27.93 16.92 -11.88
C CYS A 12 27.76 15.40 -11.88
N ALA A 13 26.86 14.87 -11.07
CA ALA A 13 26.25 13.59 -11.46
C ALA A 13 25.71 13.83 -12.87
N LEU A 14 26.25 13.12 -13.87
CA LEU A 14 25.87 13.29 -15.26
C LEU A 14 24.34 13.22 -15.33
N PRO A 15 23.63 14.13 -16.04
CA PRO A 15 22.17 14.10 -16.16
C PRO A 15 21.63 12.69 -16.43
N ALA A 16 22.32 11.94 -17.30
CA ALA A 16 22.05 10.54 -17.60
C ALA A 16 21.97 9.57 -16.40
N LEU A 17 22.72 9.79 -15.31
CA LEU A 17 22.65 8.96 -14.10
C LEU A 17 21.46 9.32 -13.21
N VAL A 18 21.08 10.59 -13.18
CA VAL A 18 19.89 11.05 -12.46
C VAL A 18 18.64 10.55 -13.19
N ASP A 19 18.63 10.65 -14.52
CA ASP A 19 17.57 10.13 -15.38
C ASP A 19 17.43 8.61 -15.18
N HIS A 20 18.53 7.86 -15.26
CA HIS A 20 18.51 6.41 -15.00
C HIS A 20 17.98 6.04 -13.61
N ARG A 21 18.30 6.81 -12.56
CA ARG A 21 17.77 6.55 -11.21
C ARG A 21 16.29 6.87 -11.11
N ALA A 22 15.81 7.90 -11.82
CA ALA A 22 14.39 8.20 -11.90
C ALA A 22 13.65 7.09 -12.63
N ASP A 23 14.18 6.62 -13.76
CA ASP A 23 13.63 5.52 -14.55
C ASP A 23 13.55 4.23 -13.73
N GLN A 24 14.61 3.89 -12.97
CA GLN A 24 14.60 2.73 -12.08
C GLN A 24 13.54 2.81 -10.99
N ARG A 25 13.31 4.00 -10.43
CA ARG A 25 12.25 4.18 -9.42
C ARG A 25 10.87 4.04 -10.04
N GLN A 26 10.69 4.57 -11.25
CA GLN A 26 9.43 4.45 -11.96
C GLN A 26 9.16 2.99 -12.30
N ALA A 27 10.12 2.26 -12.87
CA ALA A 27 10.00 0.84 -13.16
C ALA A 27 9.66 0.03 -11.91
N ALA A 28 10.30 0.29 -10.77
CA ALA A 28 9.98 -0.40 -9.52
C ALA A 28 8.56 -0.11 -9.02
N ALA A 29 8.08 1.13 -9.19
CA ALA A 29 6.70 1.50 -8.83
C ALA A 29 5.68 0.86 -9.77
N ASP A 30 5.99 0.79 -11.06
CA ASP A 30 5.14 0.13 -12.07
C ASP A 30 5.08 -1.39 -11.82
N ASP A 31 6.22 -2.02 -11.49
CA ASP A 31 6.29 -3.44 -11.12
C ASP A 31 5.46 -3.73 -9.85
N GLU A 32 5.52 -2.85 -8.84
CA GLU A 32 4.71 -2.97 -7.63
C GLU A 32 3.21 -2.84 -7.92
N ALA A 33 2.83 -1.89 -8.78
CA ALA A 33 1.45 -1.72 -9.21
C ALA A 33 0.95 -2.96 -9.97
N LEU A 34 1.77 -3.50 -10.88
CA LEU A 34 1.44 -4.71 -11.64
C LEU A 34 1.26 -5.91 -10.72
N ALA A 35 2.16 -6.13 -9.76
CA ALA A 35 2.06 -7.23 -8.81
C ALA A 35 0.80 -7.13 -7.93
N ARG A 36 0.39 -5.90 -7.58
CA ARG A 36 -0.86 -5.67 -6.85
C ARG A 36 -2.08 -6.02 -7.71
N ASP A 37 -2.07 -5.60 -8.97
CA ASP A 37 -3.17 -5.86 -9.90
C ASP A 37 -3.30 -7.36 -10.22
N GLU A 38 -2.18 -8.05 -10.49
CA GLU A 38 -2.14 -9.52 -10.66
C GLU A 38 -2.70 -10.27 -9.44
N ARG A 39 -2.32 -9.83 -8.23
CA ARG A 39 -2.86 -10.40 -6.99
C ARG A 39 -4.36 -10.15 -6.87
N ASN A 40 -4.83 -8.95 -7.19
CA ASN A 40 -6.24 -8.60 -7.11
C ASN A 40 -7.07 -9.39 -8.14
N GLU A 41 -6.53 -9.62 -9.34
CA GLU A 41 -7.12 -10.50 -10.35
C GLU A 41 -7.20 -11.94 -9.85
N ALA A 42 -6.11 -12.48 -9.30
CA ALA A 42 -6.12 -13.83 -8.71
C ALA A 42 -7.11 -13.97 -7.55
N ILE A 43 -7.31 -12.92 -6.74
CA ILE A 43 -8.34 -12.89 -5.70
C ILE A 43 -9.74 -12.93 -6.34
N ALA A 44 -9.99 -12.11 -7.37
CA ALA A 44 -11.27 -12.07 -8.06
C ALA A 44 -11.63 -13.43 -8.70
N ASP A 45 -10.67 -14.05 -9.38
CA ASP A 45 -10.83 -15.36 -10.02
C ASP A 45 -11.11 -16.49 -9.02
N ALA A 46 -10.59 -16.36 -7.80
CA ALA A 46 -10.80 -17.35 -6.74
C ALA A 46 -12.15 -17.20 -6.03
N VAL A 47 -12.89 -16.09 -6.20
CA VAL A 47 -14.23 -15.93 -5.61
C VAL A 47 -15.29 -16.48 -6.57
N THR A 48 -15.89 -17.60 -6.19
CA THR A 48 -17.01 -18.21 -6.93
C THR A 48 -18.32 -18.05 -6.18
N PHE A 49 -19.45 -18.21 -6.88
CA PHE A 49 -20.80 -18.09 -6.32
C PHE A 49 -21.07 -19.05 -5.13
N ASP A 50 -20.40 -20.21 -5.09
CA ASP A 50 -20.56 -21.21 -4.02
C ASP A 50 -20.00 -20.77 -2.67
N VAL A 51 -19.11 -19.76 -2.66
CA VAL A 51 -18.42 -19.27 -1.46
C VAL A 51 -19.00 -17.93 -0.99
N LEU A 52 -20.03 -17.41 -1.69
CA LEU A 52 -20.59 -16.10 -1.37
C LEU A 52 -21.47 -16.15 -0.12
N PRO A 53 -21.23 -15.25 0.85
CA PRO A 53 -22.06 -15.17 2.05
C PRO A 53 -23.34 -14.38 1.76
N PHE A 54 -24.36 -15.05 1.21
CA PHE A 54 -25.68 -14.43 1.09
C PHE A 54 -26.33 -14.25 2.46
N SER A 55 -26.88 -13.06 2.71
CA SER A 55 -27.68 -12.80 3.90
C SER A 55 -29.04 -13.51 3.81
N THR A 56 -29.67 -13.74 4.97
CA THR A 56 -31.02 -14.31 5.04
C THR A 56 -32.04 -13.50 4.23
N GLU A 57 -31.90 -12.17 4.21
CA GLU A 57 -32.75 -11.27 3.45
C GLU A 57 -32.55 -11.45 1.94
N GLN A 58 -31.30 -11.54 1.49
CA GLN A 58 -30.98 -11.79 0.08
C GLN A 58 -31.52 -13.14 -0.38
N ILE A 59 -31.38 -14.20 0.43
CA ILE A 59 -31.94 -15.52 0.13
C ILE A 59 -33.47 -15.45 0.00
N ALA A 60 -34.15 -14.69 0.86
CA ALA A 60 -35.60 -14.51 0.77
C ALA A 60 -36.03 -13.75 -0.50
N VAL A 61 -35.27 -12.73 -0.90
CA VAL A 61 -35.49 -12.00 -2.17
C VAL A 61 -35.31 -12.94 -3.37
N LEU A 62 -34.23 -13.73 -3.37
CA LEU A 62 -33.93 -14.70 -4.41
C LEU A 62 -35.03 -15.78 -4.52
N ASP A 63 -35.44 -16.37 -3.40
CA ASP A 63 -36.52 -17.37 -3.36
C ASP A 63 -37.86 -16.79 -3.84
N ALA A 64 -38.21 -15.58 -3.40
CA ALA A 64 -39.43 -14.91 -3.85
C ALA A 64 -39.41 -14.60 -5.35
N ALA A 65 -38.28 -14.15 -5.88
CA ALA A 65 -38.07 -13.87 -7.30
C ALA A 65 -38.19 -15.16 -8.14
N LEU A 66 -37.51 -16.24 -7.72
CA LEU A 66 -37.56 -17.53 -8.40
C LEU A 66 -38.97 -18.14 -8.40
N ARG A 67 -39.74 -17.99 -7.32
CA ARG A 67 -41.13 -18.47 -7.25
C ARG A 67 -42.09 -17.72 -8.17
N ARG A 68 -41.84 -16.43 -8.44
CA ARG A 68 -42.65 -15.64 -9.37
C ARG A 68 -42.34 -15.97 -10.83
N GLY A 69 -41.09 -16.30 -11.14
CA GLY A 69 -40.68 -16.87 -12.42
C GLY A 69 -40.82 -15.92 -13.61
N ARG A 70 -40.81 -14.59 -13.40
CA ARG A 70 -40.85 -13.62 -14.51
C ARG A 70 -39.43 -13.30 -14.99
N ILE A 71 -39.35 -12.76 -16.20
CA ILE A 71 -38.06 -12.41 -16.80
C ILE A 71 -37.41 -11.20 -16.10
N GLU A 72 -38.21 -10.29 -15.55
CA GLU A 72 -37.73 -9.16 -14.76
C GLU A 72 -37.07 -9.62 -13.44
N ASP A 73 -37.58 -10.71 -12.87
CA ASP A 73 -37.06 -11.29 -11.63
C ASP A 73 -35.64 -11.89 -11.84
N VAL A 74 -35.27 -12.24 -13.09
CA VAL A 74 -33.91 -12.71 -13.44
C VAL A 74 -32.87 -11.60 -13.24
N TYR A 75 -33.22 -10.35 -13.58
CA TYR A 75 -32.31 -9.23 -13.37
C TYR A 75 -32.14 -8.89 -11.89
N GLU A 76 -33.21 -9.00 -11.11
CA GLU A 76 -33.15 -8.81 -9.66
C GLU A 76 -32.22 -9.85 -9.02
N VAL A 77 -32.40 -11.12 -9.35
CA VAL A 77 -31.54 -12.23 -8.92
C VAL A 77 -30.09 -11.99 -9.32
N TRP A 78 -29.85 -11.68 -10.59
CA TRP A 78 -28.51 -11.42 -11.11
C TRP A 78 -27.81 -10.26 -10.40
N ASN A 79 -28.51 -9.15 -10.19
CA ASN A 79 -27.93 -7.97 -9.55
C ASN A 79 -27.60 -8.21 -8.07
N VAL A 80 -28.44 -8.94 -7.34
CA VAL A 80 -28.15 -9.34 -5.95
C VAL A 80 -26.92 -10.24 -5.88
N CYS A 81 -26.84 -11.23 -6.78
CA CYS A 81 -25.72 -12.14 -6.87
C CYS A 81 -24.41 -11.41 -7.22
N LYS A 82 -24.42 -10.55 -8.24
CA LYS A 82 -23.25 -9.74 -8.60
C LYS A 82 -22.81 -8.79 -7.49
N GLY A 83 -23.76 -8.08 -6.86
CA GLY A 83 -23.41 -7.16 -5.78
C GLY A 83 -22.74 -7.87 -4.59
N SER A 84 -23.16 -9.10 -4.31
CA SER A 84 -22.54 -9.93 -3.26
C SER A 84 -21.14 -10.39 -3.66
N LEU A 85 -20.95 -10.77 -4.93
CA LEU A 85 -19.64 -11.12 -5.49
C LEU A 85 -18.66 -9.95 -5.42
N ASP A 86 -19.06 -8.78 -5.91
CA ASP A 86 -18.23 -7.57 -5.93
C ASP A 86 -17.82 -7.16 -4.50
N SER A 87 -18.74 -7.29 -3.54
CA SER A 87 -18.48 -6.98 -2.13
C SER A 87 -17.47 -7.92 -1.49
N GLU A 88 -17.57 -9.22 -1.78
CA GLU A 88 -16.63 -10.23 -1.26
C GLU A 88 -15.23 -10.05 -1.85
N ILE A 89 -15.12 -9.78 -3.16
CA ILE A 89 -13.84 -9.48 -3.81
C ILE A 89 -13.20 -8.25 -3.15
N ALA A 90 -13.97 -7.18 -2.96
CA ALA A 90 -13.48 -5.96 -2.32
C ALA A 90 -12.98 -6.21 -0.89
N LEU A 91 -13.70 -7.03 -0.11
CA LEU A 91 -13.30 -7.39 1.24
C LEU A 91 -11.99 -8.20 1.26
N ARG A 92 -11.82 -9.14 0.34
CA ARG A 92 -10.59 -9.94 0.24
C ARG A 92 -9.39 -9.11 -0.21
N ILE A 93 -9.58 -8.20 -1.17
CA ILE A 93 -8.54 -7.25 -1.58
C ILE A 93 -8.12 -6.37 -0.40
N ALA A 94 -9.09 -5.82 0.35
CA ALA A 94 -8.81 -5.00 1.53
C ALA A 94 -8.01 -5.78 2.59
N ASN A 95 -8.36 -7.06 2.83
CA ASN A 95 -7.59 -7.91 3.75
C ASN A 95 -6.17 -8.22 3.24
N ALA A 96 -6.01 -8.43 1.93
CA ALA A 96 -4.70 -8.63 1.32
C ALA A 96 -3.83 -7.37 1.43
N ASP A 97 -4.41 -6.18 1.26
CA ASP A 97 -3.72 -4.89 1.43
C ASP A 97 -3.27 -4.68 2.87
N LEU A 98 -4.13 -4.96 3.85
CA LEU A 98 -3.76 -4.90 5.27
C LEU A 98 -2.60 -5.85 5.59
N THR A 99 -2.62 -7.05 5.01
CA THR A 99 -1.56 -8.06 5.20
C THR A 99 -0.26 -7.60 4.54
N ALA A 100 -0.31 -7.00 3.35
CA ALA A 100 0.85 -6.48 2.65
C ALA A 100 1.48 -5.27 3.37
N ALA A 101 0.66 -4.42 4.01
CA ALA A 101 1.12 -3.27 4.78
C ALA A 101 1.68 -3.64 6.17
N ALA A 102 1.39 -4.84 6.67
CA ALA A 102 1.82 -5.28 7.99
C ALA A 102 3.36 -5.41 8.06
N PRO A 103 4.00 -4.89 9.11
CA PRO A 103 5.45 -5.02 9.25
C PRO A 103 5.83 -6.49 9.45
N ARG A 104 6.82 -6.96 8.68
CA ARG A 104 7.36 -8.33 8.82
C ARG A 104 7.92 -8.57 10.22
N PHE A 105 8.51 -7.54 10.83
CA PHE A 105 8.98 -7.58 12.21
C PHE A 105 8.35 -6.43 12.99
N ALA A 106 7.68 -6.77 14.10
CA ALA A 106 7.06 -5.79 15.00
C ALA A 106 8.09 -4.88 15.67
N GLN A 107 9.31 -5.39 15.89
CA GLN A 107 10.42 -4.64 16.48
C GLN A 107 11.72 -4.95 15.74
N THR A 108 12.47 -3.90 15.43
CA THR A 108 13.80 -3.96 14.81
C THR A 108 14.79 -3.08 15.57
N TYR A 109 16.07 -3.38 15.40
CA TYR A 109 17.16 -2.72 16.10
C TYR A 109 18.24 -2.28 15.10
N CYS A 110 18.90 -1.17 15.39
CA CYS A 110 20.04 -0.73 14.60
C CYS A 110 21.20 -1.71 14.76
N SER A 111 21.63 -2.36 13.68
CA SER A 111 22.76 -3.30 13.71
C SER A 111 24.10 -2.64 14.12
N ALA A 112 24.24 -1.33 13.92
CA ALA A 112 25.47 -0.60 14.22
C ALA A 112 25.57 -0.09 15.67
N CYS A 113 24.43 0.26 16.30
CA CYS A 113 24.45 0.88 17.63
C CYS A 113 23.44 0.29 18.63
N GLY A 114 22.66 -0.71 18.24
CA GLY A 114 21.70 -1.42 19.09
C GLY A 114 20.43 -0.65 19.43
N ALA A 115 20.28 0.60 18.99
CA ALA A 115 19.09 1.41 19.29
C ALA A 115 17.81 0.79 18.70
N GLU A 116 16.71 0.92 19.44
CA GLU A 116 15.38 0.51 18.99
C GLU A 116 14.89 1.39 17.84
N LEU A 117 14.44 0.76 16.76
CA LEU A 117 13.92 1.44 15.57
C LEU A 117 12.40 1.31 15.43
N GLY A 118 11.78 0.39 16.17
CA GLY A 118 10.37 0.06 16.02
C GLY A 118 10.11 -0.95 14.88
N PRO A 119 8.91 -0.98 14.31
CA PRO A 119 8.54 -1.93 13.26
C PRO A 119 9.41 -1.82 12.00
N SER A 120 9.55 -2.91 11.25
CA SER A 120 10.44 -2.98 10.09
C SER A 120 10.11 -2.02 8.94
N ASN A 121 8.91 -1.43 8.94
CA ASN A 121 8.48 -0.43 7.95
C ASN A 121 8.68 1.02 8.44
N ALA A 122 9.38 1.25 9.55
CA ALA A 122 9.65 2.58 10.09
C ALA A 122 10.63 3.44 9.25
N GLY A 123 11.30 2.86 8.25
CA GLY A 123 11.99 3.64 7.20
C GLY A 123 13.39 4.17 7.56
N VAL A 124 14.16 3.45 8.39
CA VAL A 124 15.53 3.84 8.74
C VAL A 124 16.53 3.12 7.84
N SER A 125 17.28 3.88 7.02
CA SER A 125 18.27 3.31 6.08
C SER A 125 19.70 3.35 6.61
N SER A 126 20.00 4.28 7.52
CA SER A 126 21.31 4.44 8.13
C SER A 126 21.23 4.73 9.63
N CYS A 127 22.33 4.47 10.34
CA CYS A 127 22.42 4.71 11.78
C CYS A 127 22.26 6.20 12.15
N SER A 128 22.58 7.13 11.24
CA SER A 128 22.36 8.56 11.47
C SER A 128 20.89 8.96 11.38
N ASP A 129 20.08 8.29 10.57
CA ASP A 129 18.70 8.72 10.28
C ASP A 129 17.80 8.66 11.53
N HIS A 130 18.04 7.68 12.41
CA HIS A 130 17.30 7.55 13.66
C HIS A 130 17.94 8.30 14.83
N ARG A 131 19.19 8.78 14.68
CA ARG A 131 19.88 9.58 15.72
C ARG A 131 19.43 11.04 15.69
N ILE A 132 19.00 11.53 14.54
CA ILE A 132 18.44 12.88 14.40
C ILE A 132 16.98 12.79 14.86
N ALA A 133 16.75 12.92 16.17
CA ALA A 133 15.41 13.09 16.71
C ALA A 133 14.65 14.17 15.91
N PRO A 134 13.34 14.00 15.64
CA PRO A 134 12.57 15.02 14.94
C PRO A 134 12.70 16.32 15.74
N ARG A 135 13.24 17.35 15.10
CA ARG A 135 13.30 18.69 15.67
C ARG A 135 11.89 19.06 16.09
N ARG A 136 11.63 19.03 17.40
CA ARG A 136 10.49 19.73 17.99
C ARG A 136 10.55 21.15 17.44
N SER A 137 9.56 21.52 16.63
CA SER A 137 9.28 22.90 16.28
C SER A 137 8.96 23.63 17.58
N LEU A 138 10.00 24.11 18.26
CA LEU A 138 9.87 25.08 19.33
C LEU A 138 9.38 26.37 18.69
N HIS A 139 8.06 26.51 18.58
CA HIS A 139 7.42 27.80 18.41
C HIS A 139 7.70 28.59 19.69
N SER A 140 8.71 29.47 19.61
CA SER A 140 9.05 30.42 20.66
C SER A 140 7.89 31.40 20.84
N ILE A 141 6.98 31.10 21.77
CA ILE A 141 6.06 32.09 22.32
C ILE A 141 6.84 32.88 23.37
N HIS A 142 7.24 34.10 23.02
CA HIS A 142 7.73 35.07 24.00
C HIS A 142 6.54 35.60 24.82
N PRO A 143 6.60 35.62 26.16
CA PRO A 143 5.75 36.50 26.94
C PRO A 143 6.42 37.88 26.99
N ARG A 144 5.65 38.93 26.73
CA ARG A 144 6.07 40.30 27.04
C ARG A 144 4.97 40.95 27.86
N GLU A 145 5.03 40.73 29.17
CA GLU A 145 4.35 41.54 30.17
C GLU A 145 5.27 42.69 30.57
N SER A 146 4.82 43.93 30.32
CA SER A 146 4.96 45.13 31.16
C SER A 146 4.43 46.33 30.39
#